data_AF-A0A0G0TCM6-F1
#
_entry.id   AF-A0A0G0TCM6-F1
#
_cell.length_a   1.000
_cell.length_b   1.000
_cell.length_c   1.000
_cell.angle_alpha   90.00
_cell.angle_beta   90.00
_cell.angle_gamma   90.00
#
_symmetry.space_group_name_H-M   'P 1'
#
loop_
_entity.id
_entity.type
_entity.pdbx_description
1 polymer ?
#
loop_
_entity_poly.entity_id
_entity_poly.type
_entity_poly.pdbx_seq_one_letter_code
_entity_poly.pdbx_strand_id
1 'polypeptide(L)'
;MTKKISKIVLPAILFLIFYHSNFQKISAVNFSVNNYPENDGLFVTRAWAKKKPAKKRKRKIKKTSKEKNALAFQNPIAVSGDDICRKNSKEALKILHGKDKENFDLVVSNLGKIECAVSGSGVYPWEDPPRFKVGVATSNAEPVWFASVLVHESCHIGQFEIAAGKNPGSDVPEEEYFGEKAEKECLDIQLGTLKKLGASRSKIEYMMNIADSRYWLTDIGQRWW
;
A
#
# COMPACT_ATOMS: atom_id res chain seq x y z
N MET A 1 65.55 -12.97 41.90
CA MET A 1 64.08 -12.91 41.75
C MET A 1 63.72 -11.86 40.71
N THR A 2 63.60 -12.24 39.45
CA THR A 2 63.33 -11.34 38.31
C THR A 2 61.89 -11.54 37.84
N LYS A 3 61.02 -10.55 38.07
CA LYS A 3 59.63 -10.54 37.61
C LYS A 3 59.59 -10.20 36.11
N LYS A 4 59.16 -11.16 35.29
CA LYS A 4 58.75 -10.93 33.89
C LYS A 4 57.36 -10.29 33.86
N ILE A 5 57.25 -9.12 33.23
CA ILE A 5 55.97 -8.49 32.90
C ILE A 5 55.69 -8.79 31.43
N SER A 6 54.70 -9.64 31.16
CA SER A 6 54.19 -9.89 29.81
C SER A 6 53.26 -8.75 29.42
N LYS A 7 53.64 -7.99 28.39
CA LYS A 7 52.76 -7.02 27.73
C LYS A 7 51.83 -7.79 26.79
N ILE A 8 50.54 -7.82 27.09
CA ILE A 8 49.49 -8.27 26.18
C ILE A 8 49.13 -7.06 25.31
N VAL A 9 49.44 -7.15 24.01
CA VAL A 9 49.01 -6.21 22.99
C VAL A 9 47.67 -6.72 22.44
N LEU A 10 46.59 -6.01 22.72
CA LEU A 10 45.28 -6.23 22.08
C LEU A 10 45.24 -5.41 20.79
N PRO A 11 44.92 -6.01 19.62
CA PRO A 11 44.67 -5.24 18.42
C PRO A 11 43.29 -4.59 18.49
N ALA A 12 43.25 -3.27 18.31
CA ALA A 12 42.01 -2.54 18.07
C ALA A 12 41.48 -2.91 16.68
N ILE A 13 40.44 -3.74 16.63
CA ILE A 13 39.70 -4.03 15.40
C ILE A 13 38.70 -2.89 15.20
N LEU A 14 39.09 -1.93 14.35
CA LEU A 14 38.20 -0.91 13.81
C LEU A 14 37.28 -1.57 12.75
N PHE A 15 36.03 -1.87 13.12
CA PHE A 15 34.99 -2.21 12.16
C PHE A 15 34.46 -0.90 11.53
N LEU A 16 35.08 -0.47 10.43
CA LEU A 16 34.50 0.50 9.51
C LEU A 16 33.57 -0.24 8.56
N ILE A 17 32.28 -0.33 8.92
CA ILE A 17 31.24 -0.76 7.99
C ILE A 17 30.88 0.46 7.13
N PHE A 18 31.53 0.59 5.97
CA PHE A 18 31.08 1.44 4.88
C PHE A 18 29.87 0.76 4.21
N TYR A 19 28.66 1.23 4.52
CA TYR A 19 27.48 0.97 3.68
C TYR A 19 27.60 1.82 2.40
N HIS A 20 28.27 1.29 1.37
CA HIS A 20 28.12 1.80 0.01
C HIS A 20 26.93 1.09 -0.64
N SER A 21 25.80 1.79 -0.74
CA SER A 21 24.69 1.35 -1.59
C SER A 21 25.11 1.53 -3.04
N ASN A 22 25.39 0.42 -3.72
CA ASN A 22 25.59 0.38 -5.17
C ASN A 22 24.26 0.67 -5.88
N PHE A 23 23.98 1.94 -6.13
CA PHE A 23 22.98 2.36 -7.11
C PHE A 23 23.60 2.20 -8.51
N GLN A 24 23.29 1.11 -9.20
CA GLN A 24 23.62 0.99 -10.61
C GLN A 24 22.84 2.06 -11.40
N LYS A 25 23.57 2.89 -12.13
CA LYS A 25 23.00 3.85 -13.09
C LYS A 25 22.38 3.07 -14.24
N ILE A 26 21.06 3.04 -14.32
CA ILE A 26 20.35 2.62 -15.51
C ILE A 26 20.33 3.80 -16.47
N SER A 27 20.97 3.64 -17.63
CA SER A 27 21.00 4.62 -18.71
C SER A 27 19.60 4.78 -19.31
N ALA A 28 19.14 6.02 -19.44
CA ALA A 28 17.86 6.37 -20.04
C ALA A 28 17.81 5.96 -21.52
N VAL A 29 16.80 5.17 -21.88
CA VAL A 29 16.41 4.92 -23.27
C VAL A 29 15.27 5.88 -23.60
N ASN A 30 15.53 6.84 -24.50
CA ASN A 30 14.50 7.74 -25.00
C ASN A 30 13.54 6.96 -25.91
N PHE A 31 12.29 6.79 -25.47
CA PHE A 31 11.23 6.27 -26.33
C PHE A 31 10.18 7.35 -26.56
N SER A 32 9.99 7.72 -27.82
CA SER A 32 9.00 8.69 -28.27
C SER A 32 7.60 8.08 -28.18
N VAL A 33 6.71 8.72 -27.42
CA VAL A 33 5.32 8.29 -27.24
C VAL A 33 4.47 8.95 -28.33
N ASN A 34 4.10 8.20 -29.36
CA ASN A 34 3.08 8.61 -30.32
C ASN A 34 1.68 8.16 -29.85
N ASN A 35 0.80 9.14 -29.72
CA ASN A 35 -0.66 9.15 -29.85
C ASN A 35 -1.40 7.81 -30.02
N TYR A 36 -2.35 7.53 -29.11
CA TYR A 36 -3.54 6.75 -29.43
C TYR A 36 -4.81 7.44 -28.87
N PRO A 37 -5.96 7.25 -29.54
CA PRO A 37 -7.12 8.13 -29.44
C PRO A 37 -8.08 7.74 -28.31
N GLU A 38 -8.81 8.75 -27.84
CA GLU A 38 -10.08 8.61 -27.12
C GLU A 38 -11.01 7.69 -27.92
N ASN A 39 -11.55 6.66 -27.26
CA ASN A 39 -12.70 5.94 -27.79
C ASN A 39 -13.84 6.00 -26.79
N ASP A 40 -14.84 6.75 -27.23
CA ASP A 40 -16.13 6.96 -26.65
C ASP A 40 -17.01 5.71 -26.71
N GLY A 41 -17.77 5.51 -25.64
CA GLY A 41 -19.16 5.05 -25.75
C GLY A 41 -19.43 3.56 -25.86
N LEU A 42 -20.04 2.99 -24.83
CA LEU A 42 -21.34 2.31 -24.97
C LEU A 42 -22.03 2.15 -23.62
N PHE A 43 -22.92 3.08 -23.28
CA PHE A 43 -23.87 2.93 -22.17
C PHE A 43 -25.05 2.08 -22.62
N VAL A 44 -25.12 0.84 -22.13
CA VAL A 44 -26.33 0.01 -22.26
C VAL A 44 -27.29 0.38 -21.12
N THR A 45 -28.34 1.13 -21.44
CA THR A 45 -29.45 1.39 -20.51
C THR A 45 -30.46 0.24 -20.59
N ARG A 46 -30.56 -0.58 -19.55
CA ARG A 46 -31.69 -1.50 -19.36
C ARG A 46 -32.68 -0.95 -18.34
N ALA A 47 -33.86 -0.61 -18.84
CA ALA A 47 -35.02 -0.22 -18.09
C ALA A 47 -35.57 -1.39 -17.26
N TRP A 48 -35.59 -1.25 -15.93
CA TRP A 48 -36.30 -2.16 -15.04
C TRP A 48 -37.68 -1.61 -14.68
N ALA A 49 -38.70 -2.43 -14.96
CA ALA A 49 -40.09 -2.16 -14.70
C ALA A 49 -40.37 -2.04 -13.18
N LYS A 50 -41.06 -0.96 -12.81
CA LYS A 50 -41.43 -0.60 -11.43
C LYS A 50 -42.61 -1.46 -10.94
N LYS A 51 -42.39 -2.31 -9.94
CA LYS A 51 -43.44 -2.69 -8.97
C LYS A 51 -43.29 -1.83 -7.73
N LYS A 52 -44.31 -1.04 -7.37
CA LYS A 52 -44.34 -0.19 -6.18
C LYS A 52 -44.91 -0.97 -4.98
N PRO A 53 -44.11 -1.31 -3.95
CA PRO A 53 -44.65 -1.70 -2.65
C PRO A 53 -44.96 -0.47 -1.77
N ALA A 54 -45.95 -0.65 -0.89
CA ALA A 54 -46.59 0.37 -0.06
C ALA A 54 -45.62 1.20 0.81
N LYS A 55 -45.89 2.51 0.89
CA LYS A 55 -45.15 3.49 1.71
C LYS A 55 -45.40 3.26 3.21
N LYS A 56 -44.55 2.47 3.88
CA LYS A 56 -44.36 2.57 5.34
C LYS A 56 -43.50 3.80 5.65
N ARG A 57 -44.10 4.78 6.33
CA ARG A 57 -43.49 6.06 6.72
C ARG A 57 -42.41 5.80 7.79
N LYS A 58 -41.17 5.53 7.36
CA LYS A 58 -40.02 5.37 8.26
C LYS A 58 -39.67 6.73 8.88
N ARG A 59 -39.76 6.83 10.21
CA ARG A 59 -39.23 7.97 11.00
C ARG A 59 -37.73 8.10 10.68
N LYS A 60 -37.31 9.25 10.14
CA LYS A 60 -35.90 9.62 9.99
C LYS A 60 -35.32 9.83 11.39
N ILE A 61 -34.70 8.79 11.94
CA ILE A 61 -33.82 8.95 13.11
C ILE A 61 -32.58 9.67 12.60
N LYS A 62 -32.43 10.93 13.01
CA LYS A 62 -31.31 11.80 12.66
C LYS A 62 -30.10 11.31 13.47
N LYS A 63 -29.39 10.29 12.97
CA LYS A 63 -28.14 9.81 13.60
C LYS A 63 -27.17 10.99 13.72
N THR A 64 -26.80 11.30 14.96
CA THR A 64 -25.88 12.39 15.30
C THR A 64 -24.49 12.11 14.71
N SER A 65 -23.77 13.15 14.28
CA SER A 65 -22.43 13.05 13.67
C SER A 65 -21.42 12.26 14.52
N LYS A 66 -21.60 12.26 15.85
CA LYS A 66 -20.80 11.48 16.81
C LYS A 66 -20.89 9.96 16.62
N GLU A 67 -22.01 9.45 16.11
CA GLU A 67 -22.26 8.02 15.92
C GLU A 67 -21.72 7.49 14.58
N LYS A 68 -21.57 8.38 13.57
CA LYS A 68 -20.90 8.05 12.31
C LYS A 68 -19.39 7.88 12.49
N ASN A 69 -18.78 8.67 13.37
CA ASN A 69 -17.34 8.54 13.69
C ASN A 69 -17.04 7.29 14.54
N ALA A 70 -18.01 6.77 15.30
CA ALA A 70 -17.85 5.55 16.08
C ALA A 70 -17.98 4.26 15.23
N LEU A 71 -18.66 4.32 14.07
CA LEU A 71 -18.78 3.17 13.16
C LEU A 71 -17.52 2.92 12.33
N ALA A 72 -16.73 3.96 12.03
CA ALA A 72 -15.49 3.83 11.26
C ALA A 72 -14.36 3.08 12.00
N PHE A 73 -14.54 2.81 13.30
CA PHE A 73 -13.61 2.01 14.11
C PHE A 73 -14.08 0.56 14.34
N GLN A 74 -15.21 0.13 13.75
CA GLN A 74 -15.82 -1.16 14.10
C GLN A 74 -15.11 -2.38 13.52
N ASN A 75 -14.26 -2.22 12.50
CA ASN A 75 -13.39 -3.28 12.02
C ASN A 75 -11.92 -2.83 12.14
N PRO A 76 -11.28 -3.00 13.32
CA PRO A 76 -9.86 -2.72 13.43
C PRO A 76 -9.09 -3.66 12.52
N ILE A 77 -8.19 -3.11 11.70
CA ILE A 77 -7.24 -3.90 10.90
C ILE A 77 -6.46 -4.81 11.86
N ALA A 78 -6.62 -6.13 11.68
CA ALA A 78 -5.93 -7.11 12.51
C ALA A 78 -4.44 -7.14 12.13
N VAL A 79 -3.54 -6.99 13.10
CA VAL A 79 -2.08 -7.05 12.84
C VAL A 79 -1.47 -8.21 13.61
N SER A 80 -0.90 -9.18 12.90
CA SER A 80 -0.29 -10.39 13.45
C SER A 80 1.18 -10.53 13.05
N GLY A 81 1.97 -11.23 13.87
CA GLY A 81 3.41 -11.47 13.66
C GLY A 81 4.27 -10.75 14.69
N ASP A 82 5.46 -10.30 14.32
CA ASP A 82 6.44 -9.76 15.27
C ASP A 82 6.04 -8.39 15.85
N ASP A 83 6.53 -8.09 17.06
CA ASP A 83 6.16 -6.88 17.80
C ASP A 83 6.63 -5.58 17.15
N ILE A 84 7.74 -5.60 16.41
CA ILE A 84 8.30 -4.41 15.75
C ILE A 84 7.39 -4.04 14.58
N CYS A 85 7.07 -4.99 13.70
CA CYS A 85 6.15 -4.76 12.59
C CYS A 85 4.75 -4.39 13.08
N ARG A 86 4.25 -5.01 14.17
CA ARG A 86 2.97 -4.61 14.78
C ARG A 86 2.97 -3.16 15.25
N LYS A 87 4.06 -2.73 15.88
CA LYS A 87 4.24 -1.33 16.32
C LYS A 87 4.31 -0.38 15.12
N ASN A 88 5.11 -0.71 14.12
CA ASN A 88 5.28 0.12 12.93
C ASN A 88 3.99 0.24 12.11
N SER A 89 3.21 -0.83 12.02
CA SER A 89 1.90 -0.84 11.35
C SER A 89 0.93 0.13 12.04
N LYS A 90 0.89 0.11 13.38
CA LYS A 90 0.07 1.04 14.17
C LYS A 90 0.52 2.48 14.00
N GLU A 91 1.83 2.74 13.95
CA GLU A 91 2.36 4.08 13.73
C GLU A 91 2.05 4.59 12.32
N ALA A 92 2.20 3.75 11.30
CA ALA A 92 1.84 4.07 9.92
C ALA A 92 0.35 4.44 9.80
N LEU A 93 -0.55 3.63 10.38
CA LEU A 93 -1.99 3.92 10.42
C LEU A 93 -2.31 5.22 11.17
N LYS A 94 -1.62 5.49 12.28
CA LYS A 94 -1.78 6.74 13.04
C LYS A 94 -1.34 7.96 12.24
N ILE A 95 -0.25 7.85 11.47
CA ILE A 95 0.24 8.92 10.59
C ILE A 95 -0.81 9.22 9.51
N LEU A 96 -1.34 8.19 8.84
CA LEU A 96 -2.41 8.36 7.85
C LEU A 96 -3.62 9.05 8.47
N HIS A 97 -4.12 8.54 9.59
CA HIS A 97 -5.28 9.14 10.27
C HIS A 97 -5.06 10.62 10.62
N GLY A 98 -3.85 11.00 11.03
CA GLY A 98 -3.53 12.36 11.45
C GLY A 98 -3.29 13.35 10.30
N LYS A 99 -2.82 12.88 9.14
CA LYS A 99 -2.34 13.76 8.06
C LYS A 99 -3.04 13.58 6.71
N ASP A 100 -3.63 12.42 6.46
CA ASP A 100 -4.26 12.09 5.18
C ASP A 100 -5.50 11.23 5.42
N LYS A 101 -6.54 11.86 5.98
CA LYS A 101 -7.76 11.16 6.40
C LYS A 101 -8.43 10.42 5.24
N GLU A 102 -8.41 10.98 4.04
CA GLU A 102 -8.98 10.36 2.84
C GLU A 102 -8.34 8.99 2.56
N ASN A 103 -7.01 8.92 2.54
CA ASN A 103 -6.30 7.66 2.30
C ASN A 103 -6.32 6.75 3.54
N PHE A 104 -6.46 7.28 4.75
CA PHE A 104 -6.76 6.46 5.92
C PHE A 104 -8.12 5.75 5.77
N ASP A 105 -9.16 6.48 5.34
CA ASP A 105 -10.50 5.92 5.12
C ASP A 105 -10.48 4.83 4.04
N LEU A 106 -9.68 5.00 2.97
CA LEU A 106 -9.43 3.96 1.97
C LEU A 106 -8.83 2.69 2.60
N VAL A 107 -7.76 2.85 3.39
CA VAL A 107 -7.07 1.72 4.02
C VAL A 107 -7.99 0.93 4.95
N VAL A 108 -8.74 1.60 5.83
CA VAL A 108 -9.63 0.91 6.77
C VAL A 108 -10.91 0.35 6.12
N SER A 109 -11.26 0.81 4.92
CA SER A 109 -12.41 0.27 4.18
C SER A 109 -12.06 -1.01 3.44
N ASN A 110 -10.83 -1.12 2.94
CA ASN A 110 -10.43 -2.20 2.03
C ASN A 110 -9.54 -3.26 2.72
N LEU A 111 -8.64 -2.85 3.61
CA LEU A 111 -7.69 -3.77 4.26
C LEU A 111 -8.25 -4.26 5.59
N GLY A 112 -8.28 -5.58 5.81
CA GLY A 112 -8.71 -6.12 7.11
C GLY A 112 -7.63 -6.82 7.92
N LYS A 113 -6.54 -7.29 7.30
CA LYS A 113 -5.42 -7.93 8.01
C LYS A 113 -4.05 -7.50 7.47
N ILE A 114 -3.12 -7.20 8.39
CA ILE A 114 -1.68 -7.08 8.12
C ILE A 114 -0.98 -8.28 8.77
N GLU A 115 -0.29 -9.08 7.95
CA GLU A 115 0.53 -10.20 8.40
C GLU A 115 2.02 -9.86 8.27
N CYS A 116 2.69 -9.69 9.40
CA CYS A 116 4.12 -9.45 9.46
C CYS A 116 4.88 -10.76 9.20
N ALA A 117 5.70 -10.76 8.15
CA ALA A 117 6.48 -11.90 7.72
C ALA A 117 7.99 -11.58 7.74
N VAL A 118 8.81 -12.63 7.91
CA VAL A 118 10.28 -12.50 7.90
C VAL A 118 10.78 -11.99 6.55
N SER A 119 10.14 -12.39 5.45
CA SER A 119 10.50 -11.99 4.09
C SER A 119 9.31 -12.00 3.14
N GLY A 120 9.46 -11.24 2.05
CA GLY A 120 8.46 -11.07 1.00
C GLY A 120 7.29 -10.21 1.44
N SER A 121 6.70 -9.51 0.48
CA SER A 121 5.48 -8.74 0.66
C SER A 121 4.50 -9.10 -0.45
N GLY A 122 3.20 -9.02 -0.17
CA GLY A 122 2.17 -9.29 -1.16
C GLY A 122 0.76 -9.10 -0.60
N VAL A 123 -0.16 -8.75 -1.49
CA VAL A 123 -1.56 -8.54 -1.14
C VAL A 123 -2.44 -9.66 -1.66
N TYR A 124 -3.40 -10.05 -0.84
CA TYR A 124 -4.32 -11.16 -1.05
C TYR A 124 -5.76 -10.60 -0.98
N PRO A 125 -6.22 -9.89 -2.02
CA PRO A 125 -7.50 -9.19 -2.01
C PRO A 125 -8.72 -10.12 -2.05
N TRP A 126 -8.52 -11.39 -2.42
CA TRP A 126 -9.57 -12.42 -2.46
C TRP A 126 -9.83 -13.12 -1.11
N GLU A 127 -9.05 -12.82 -0.08
CA GLU A 127 -9.28 -13.37 1.26
C GLU A 127 -10.36 -12.59 2.02
N ASP A 128 -11.02 -13.25 2.98
CA ASP A 128 -11.99 -12.61 3.88
C ASP A 128 -11.54 -12.75 5.35
N PRO A 129 -11.03 -11.67 5.98
CA PRO A 129 -10.83 -10.34 5.41
C PRO A 129 -9.60 -10.24 4.48
N PRO A 130 -9.55 -9.25 3.56
CA PRO A 130 -8.39 -9.02 2.70
C PRO A 130 -7.12 -8.81 3.50
N ARG A 131 -6.03 -9.42 3.03
CA ARG A 131 -4.76 -9.51 3.76
C ARG A 131 -3.61 -8.88 2.99
N PHE A 132 -2.81 -8.08 3.68
CA PHE A 132 -1.50 -7.64 3.24
C PHE A 132 -0.42 -8.36 4.05
N LYS A 133 0.37 -9.21 3.41
CA LYS A 133 1.58 -9.79 3.99
C LYS A 133 2.73 -8.80 3.77
N VAL A 134 3.41 -8.41 4.83
CA VAL A 134 4.50 -7.43 4.76
C VAL A 134 5.79 -7.99 5.33
N GLY A 135 6.86 -7.92 4.53
CA GLY A 135 8.20 -8.33 4.92
C GLY A 135 8.89 -7.31 5.85
N VAL A 136 9.92 -7.77 6.56
CA VAL A 136 10.71 -6.94 7.48
C VAL A 136 11.30 -5.69 6.80
N ALA A 137 11.72 -5.77 5.53
CA ALA A 137 12.31 -4.64 4.82
C ALA A 137 11.31 -3.47 4.69
N THR A 138 10.08 -3.76 4.30
CA THR A 138 9.00 -2.78 4.15
C THR A 138 8.49 -2.29 5.50
N SER A 139 8.26 -3.22 6.45
CA SER A 139 7.67 -2.87 7.76
C SER A 139 8.63 -2.12 8.69
N ASN A 140 9.94 -2.29 8.52
CA ASN A 140 10.98 -1.54 9.25
C ASN A 140 11.50 -0.31 8.49
N ALA A 141 10.94 -0.01 7.32
CA ALA A 141 11.21 1.26 6.64
C ALA A 141 10.69 2.45 7.47
N GLU A 142 10.94 3.67 6.99
CA GLU A 142 10.43 4.85 7.67
C GLU A 142 8.89 4.83 7.77
N PRO A 143 8.29 5.27 8.89
CA PRO A 143 6.84 5.19 9.08
C PRO A 143 6.00 5.87 8.00
N VAL A 144 6.50 6.99 7.42
CA VAL A 144 5.85 7.68 6.30
C VAL A 144 5.86 6.83 5.03
N TRP A 145 6.94 6.11 4.79
CA TRP A 145 7.03 5.18 3.66
C TRP A 145 6.06 4.03 3.85
N PHE A 146 6.09 3.38 5.01
CA PHE A 146 5.21 2.24 5.29
C PHE A 146 3.73 2.64 5.24
N ALA A 147 3.38 3.84 5.75
CA ALA A 147 2.05 4.43 5.58
C ALA A 147 1.64 4.54 4.10
N SER A 148 2.54 4.98 3.22
CA SER A 148 2.25 5.06 1.78
C SER A 148 2.05 3.69 1.14
N VAL A 149 2.80 2.67 1.57
CA VAL A 149 2.65 1.29 1.08
C VAL A 149 1.29 0.73 1.48
N LEU A 150 0.83 0.95 2.71
CA LEU A 150 -0.52 0.52 3.12
C LEU A 150 -1.61 1.09 2.21
N VAL A 151 -1.46 2.34 1.77
CA VAL A 151 -2.39 2.98 0.83
C VAL A 151 -2.32 2.33 -0.55
N HIS A 152 -1.12 2.07 -1.06
CA HIS A 152 -0.90 1.38 -2.34
C HIS A 152 -1.57 0.00 -2.36
N GLU A 153 -1.32 -0.83 -1.35
CA GLU A 153 -1.91 -2.19 -1.28
C GLU A 153 -3.44 -2.15 -1.11
N SER A 154 -3.95 -1.13 -0.39
CA SER A 154 -5.39 -0.95 -0.23
C SER A 154 -6.08 -0.49 -1.52
N CYS A 155 -5.35 0.21 -2.41
CA CYS A 155 -5.82 0.53 -3.75
C CYS A 155 -6.02 -0.74 -4.59
N HIS A 156 -5.06 -1.66 -4.57
CA HIS A 156 -5.20 -2.96 -5.26
C HIS A 156 -6.39 -3.78 -4.73
N ILE A 157 -6.61 -3.79 -3.41
CA ILE A 157 -7.79 -4.44 -2.82
C ILE A 157 -9.09 -3.79 -3.33
N GLY A 158 -9.16 -2.45 -3.35
CA GLY A 158 -10.34 -1.75 -3.86
C GLY A 158 -10.61 -2.02 -5.34
N GLN A 159 -9.56 -2.08 -6.18
CA GLN A 159 -9.68 -2.43 -7.59
C GLN A 159 -10.22 -3.85 -7.77
N PHE A 160 -9.71 -4.82 -7.00
CA PHE A 160 -10.22 -6.19 -6.99
C PHE A 160 -11.70 -6.26 -6.58
N GLU A 161 -12.10 -5.61 -5.49
CA GLU A 161 -13.50 -5.60 -5.03
C GLU A 161 -14.46 -5.01 -6.07
N ILE A 162 -14.05 -3.92 -6.73
CA ILE A 162 -14.83 -3.31 -7.81
C ILE A 162 -14.97 -4.28 -8.99
N ALA A 163 -13.89 -4.95 -9.40
CA ALA A 163 -13.92 -5.90 -10.50
C ALA A 163 -14.75 -7.15 -10.17
N ALA A 164 -14.60 -7.70 -8.96
CA ALA A 164 -15.40 -8.81 -8.45
C ALA A 164 -16.89 -8.47 -8.40
N GLY A 165 -17.23 -7.22 -8.01
CA GLY A 165 -18.60 -6.72 -7.98
C GLY A 165 -19.26 -6.58 -9.36
N LYS A 166 -18.48 -6.39 -10.43
CA LYS A 166 -19.00 -6.32 -11.81
C LYS A 166 -19.46 -7.69 -12.31
N ASN A 167 -18.77 -8.77 -11.93
CA ASN A 167 -19.05 -10.14 -12.36
C ASN A 167 -19.08 -11.11 -11.17
N PRO A 168 -20.13 -11.09 -10.33
CA PRO A 168 -20.19 -11.94 -9.14
C PRO A 168 -20.10 -13.44 -9.50
N GLY A 169 -19.17 -14.16 -8.86
CA GLY A 169 -18.98 -15.60 -9.05
C GLY A 169 -18.04 -15.97 -10.20
N SER A 170 -17.42 -14.99 -10.88
CA SER A 170 -16.32 -15.21 -11.82
C SER A 170 -14.99 -14.82 -11.19
N ASP A 171 -13.91 -15.46 -11.64
CA ASP A 171 -12.56 -15.03 -11.29
C ASP A 171 -12.29 -13.63 -11.83
N VAL A 172 -11.60 -12.82 -11.03
CA VAL A 172 -11.15 -11.47 -11.44
C VAL A 172 -9.83 -11.62 -12.20
N PRO A 173 -9.73 -11.15 -13.45
CA PRO A 173 -8.45 -11.14 -14.16
C PRO A 173 -7.40 -10.34 -13.40
N GLU A 174 -6.17 -10.84 -13.31
CA GLU A 174 -5.08 -10.16 -12.59
C GLU A 174 -4.82 -8.76 -13.14
N GLU A 175 -5.03 -8.52 -14.43
CA GLU A 175 -4.81 -7.24 -15.07
C GLU A 175 -5.71 -6.11 -14.53
N GLU A 176 -6.87 -6.45 -13.95
CA GLU A 176 -7.78 -5.47 -13.34
C GLU A 176 -7.25 -4.87 -12.04
N TYR A 177 -6.34 -5.57 -11.34
CA TYR A 177 -5.83 -5.14 -10.03
C TYR A 177 -4.30 -5.23 -9.87
N PHE A 178 -3.56 -5.81 -10.82
CA PHE A 178 -2.09 -5.85 -10.88
C PHE A 178 -1.53 -5.49 -12.27
N GLY A 179 -2.39 -5.20 -13.24
CA GLY A 179 -1.96 -4.76 -14.58
C GLY A 179 -1.37 -3.35 -14.58
N GLU A 180 -0.77 -2.97 -15.71
CA GLU A 180 -0.13 -1.65 -15.89
C GLU A 180 -1.01 -0.47 -15.46
N LYS A 181 -2.29 -0.50 -15.85
CA LYS A 181 -3.25 0.56 -15.49
C LYS A 181 -3.50 0.60 -13.98
N ALA A 182 -3.66 -0.56 -13.36
CA ALA A 182 -3.93 -0.69 -11.93
C ALA A 182 -2.74 -0.18 -11.09
N GLU A 183 -1.54 -0.63 -11.45
CA GLU A 183 -0.27 -0.21 -10.83
C GLU A 183 -0.04 1.29 -10.95
N LYS A 184 -0.27 1.88 -12.14
CA LYS A 184 -0.12 3.32 -12.35
C LYS A 184 -1.04 4.13 -11.44
N GLU A 185 -2.30 3.73 -11.33
CA GLU A 185 -3.27 4.37 -10.43
C GLU A 185 -2.81 4.27 -8.96
N CYS A 186 -2.40 3.08 -8.50
CA CYS A 186 -1.98 2.90 -7.11
C CYS A 186 -0.66 3.61 -6.79
N LEU A 187 0.28 3.70 -7.75
CA LEU A 187 1.50 4.50 -7.62
C LEU A 187 1.21 6.01 -7.57
N ASP A 188 0.27 6.51 -8.35
CA ASP A 188 -0.16 7.91 -8.31
C ASP A 188 -0.76 8.27 -6.93
N ILE A 189 -1.61 7.39 -6.39
CA ILE A 189 -2.17 7.56 -5.04
C ILE A 189 -1.06 7.50 -3.97
N GLN A 190 -0.11 6.56 -4.09
CA GLN A 190 1.02 6.44 -3.17
C GLN A 190 1.91 7.70 -3.18
N LEU A 191 2.23 8.22 -4.36
CA LEU A 191 2.99 9.46 -4.53
C LEU A 191 2.26 10.66 -3.94
N GLY A 192 0.95 10.76 -4.17
CA GLY A 192 0.09 11.79 -3.56
C GLY A 192 0.11 11.72 -2.04
N THR A 193 0.03 10.51 -1.49
CA THR A 193 0.13 10.24 -0.05
C THR A 193 1.47 10.69 0.50
N LEU A 194 2.59 10.29 -0.10
CA LEU A 194 3.94 10.68 0.33
C LEU A 194 4.10 12.21 0.40
N LYS A 195 3.55 12.93 -0.59
CA LYS A 195 3.53 14.40 -0.59
C LYS A 195 2.72 14.95 0.59
N LYS A 196 1.49 14.46 0.81
CA LYS A 196 0.62 14.88 1.93
C LYS A 196 1.24 14.60 3.31
N LEU A 197 1.97 13.48 3.45
CA LEU A 197 2.60 13.10 4.73
C LEU A 197 3.90 13.88 5.04
N GLY A 198 4.43 14.61 4.06
CA GLY A 198 5.68 15.37 4.19
C GLY A 198 6.93 14.51 4.03
N ALA A 199 6.91 13.54 3.11
CA ALA A 199 8.08 12.73 2.80
C ALA A 199 9.25 13.58 2.28
N SER A 200 10.48 13.08 2.45
CA SER A 200 11.67 13.76 1.93
C SER A 200 11.63 13.81 0.40
N ARG A 201 12.29 14.84 -0.16
CA ARG A 201 12.43 15.00 -1.61
C ARG A 201 12.97 13.74 -2.30
N SER A 202 13.97 13.09 -1.69
CA SER A 202 14.54 11.84 -2.20
C SER A 202 13.53 10.70 -2.33
N LYS A 203 12.55 10.59 -1.42
CA LYS A 203 11.49 9.57 -1.49
C LYS A 203 10.47 9.88 -2.57
N ILE A 204 10.15 11.16 -2.72
CA ILE A 204 9.26 11.64 -3.79
C ILE A 204 9.90 11.37 -5.16
N GLU A 205 11.19 11.71 -5.33
CA GLU A 205 11.94 11.44 -6.56
C GLU A 205 12.08 9.94 -6.83
N TYR A 206 12.35 9.12 -5.80
CA TYR A 206 12.35 7.66 -5.94
C TYR A 206 11.00 7.14 -6.46
N MET A 207 9.90 7.56 -5.83
CA MET A 207 8.55 7.12 -6.23
C MET A 207 8.18 7.58 -7.64
N MET A 208 8.55 8.80 -8.04
CA MET A 208 8.37 9.29 -9.41
C MET A 208 9.12 8.40 -10.42
N ASN A 209 10.36 8.03 -10.13
CA ASN A 209 11.12 7.14 -10.99
C ASN A 209 10.49 5.74 -11.10
N ILE A 210 9.89 5.22 -10.01
CA ILE A 210 9.15 3.96 -10.04
C ILE A 210 7.90 4.10 -10.92
N ALA A 211 7.12 5.16 -10.75
CA ALA A 211 5.91 5.44 -11.53
C ALA A 211 6.18 5.63 -13.03
N ASP A 212 7.32 6.22 -13.40
CA ASP A 212 7.75 6.39 -14.79
C ASP A 212 8.41 5.13 -15.38
N SER A 213 8.82 4.19 -14.52
CA SER A 213 9.38 2.93 -14.96
C SER A 213 8.30 1.92 -15.31
N ARG A 214 8.63 0.91 -16.12
CA ARG A 214 7.74 -0.23 -16.35
C ARG A 214 7.81 -1.23 -15.19
N TYR A 215 7.67 -0.75 -13.96
CA TYR A 215 7.82 -1.56 -12.76
C TYR A 215 6.85 -2.75 -12.72
N TRP A 216 5.68 -2.59 -13.33
CA TRP A 216 4.69 -3.65 -13.55
C TRP A 216 5.19 -4.81 -14.46
N LEU A 217 6.31 -4.65 -15.18
CA LEU A 217 6.97 -5.73 -15.92
C LEU A 217 8.04 -6.46 -15.10
N THR A 218 8.40 -5.95 -13.93
CA THR A 218 9.30 -6.64 -13.01
C THR A 218 8.58 -7.87 -12.47
N ASP A 219 9.26 -9.02 -12.48
CA ASP A 219 8.75 -10.25 -11.88
C ASP A 219 8.33 -10.00 -10.44
N ILE A 220 7.19 -10.55 -10.01
CA ILE A 220 6.62 -10.31 -8.66
C ILE A 220 7.63 -10.62 -7.56
N GLY A 221 8.47 -11.65 -7.73
CA GLY A 221 9.51 -12.01 -6.75
C GLY A 221 10.68 -11.02 -6.68
N GLN A 222 10.80 -10.12 -7.66
CA GLN A 222 11.79 -9.05 -7.73
C GLN A 222 11.19 -7.68 -7.40
N ARG A 223 9.89 -7.59 -7.08
CA ARG A 223 9.30 -6.33 -6.63
C ARG A 223 9.60 -6.12 -5.15
N TRP A 224 10.19 -4.97 -4.85
CA TRP A 224 10.43 -4.49 -3.49
C TRP A 224 9.71 -3.15 -3.28
N TRP A 225 9.00 -3.05 -2.16
CA TRP A 225 8.35 -1.85 -1.66
C TRP A 225 9.08 -1.37 -0.42
#